data_AF-A0A5B0KZQ2-F1
#
_entry.id   AF-A0A5B0KZQ2-F1
#
_cell.length_a   1.000
_cell.length_b   1.000
_cell.length_c   1.000
_cell.angle_alpha   90.00
_cell.angle_beta   90.00
_cell.angle_gamma   90.00
#
_symmetry.space_group_name_H-M   'P 1'
#
loop_
_entity.id
_entity.type
_entity.pdbx_description
1 polymer ?
#
loop_
_entity_poly.entity_id
_entity_poly.type
_entity_poly.pdbx_seq_one_letter_code
_entity_poly.pdbx_strand_id
1 'polypeptide(L)'
;MPYAAKDLSVLAYANGFTLWHYTTPDAAAQVSEIGYFNGAFDLLRIGDMILVNAGPASQIEGAVVIVSGSDLTNLTVSVTSLTSPTPAPPVITGANDVGALYIPATGTR
;
A
#
# COMPACT_ATOMS: atom_id res chain seq x y z
N MET A 1 3.37 12.33 -4.06
CA MET A 1 2.83 13.54 -3.41
C MET A 1 2.71 13.26 -1.92
N PRO A 2 2.50 14.24 -1.03
CA PRO A 2 2.33 13.94 0.40
C PRO A 2 0.94 13.37 0.70
N TYR A 3 0.83 12.61 1.79
CA TYR A 3 -0.42 12.11 2.35
C TYR A 3 -1.53 13.18 2.43
N ALA A 4 -2.77 12.77 2.15
CA ALA A 4 -3.95 13.63 2.23
C ALA A 4 -4.98 13.08 3.25
N ALA A 5 -5.18 13.80 4.36
CA ALA A 5 -6.04 13.34 5.45
C ALA A 5 -7.50 13.11 5.04
N LYS A 6 -8.02 13.89 4.08
CA LYS A 6 -9.39 13.74 3.56
C LYS A 6 -9.65 12.40 2.87
N ASP A 7 -8.59 11.74 2.41
CA ASP A 7 -8.67 10.49 1.64
C ASP A 7 -8.45 9.25 2.54
N LEU A 8 -8.26 9.46 3.86
CA LEU A 8 -8.18 8.42 4.88
C LEU A 8 -9.50 8.33 5.65
N SER A 9 -10.14 7.17 5.62
CA SER A 9 -11.43 6.91 6.26
C SER A 9 -11.36 5.71 7.19
N VAL A 10 -12.01 5.82 8.35
CA VAL A 10 -12.16 4.70 9.28
C VAL A 10 -13.25 3.74 8.77
N LEU A 11 -12.97 2.44 8.77
CA LEU A 11 -13.94 1.41 8.39
C LEU A 11 -14.50 0.68 9.61
N ALA A 12 -13.62 0.28 10.53
CA ALA A 12 -14.01 -0.49 11.69
C ALA A 12 -13.03 -0.27 12.86
N TYR A 13 -13.54 -0.46 14.07
CA TYR A 13 -12.75 -0.50 15.29
C TYR A 13 -13.15 -1.73 16.09
N ALA A 14 -12.17 -2.56 16.45
CA ALA A 14 -12.38 -3.76 17.25
C ALA A 14 -11.11 -4.13 18.00
N ASN A 15 -11.24 -4.68 19.21
CA ASN A 15 -10.11 -5.24 19.99
C ASN A 15 -8.88 -4.31 20.11
N GLY A 16 -9.07 -2.99 20.12
CA GLY A 16 -7.98 -2.03 20.24
C GLY A 16 -7.18 -1.76 18.96
N PHE A 17 -7.63 -2.24 17.79
CA PHE A 17 -7.09 -1.82 16.49
C PHE A 17 -8.17 -1.16 15.64
N THR A 18 -7.72 -0.30 14.72
CA THR A 18 -8.56 0.40 13.76
C THR A 18 -8.24 -0.08 12.35
N LEU A 19 -9.27 -0.43 11.58
CA LEU A 19 -9.17 -0.68 10.15
C LEU A 19 -9.49 0.59 9.39
N TRP A 20 -8.58 1.00 8.52
CA TRP A 20 -8.66 2.19 7.70
C TRP A 20 -8.74 1.83 6.22
N HIS A 21 -9.31 2.74 5.43
CA HIS A 21 -9.19 2.75 3.98
C HIS A 21 -8.56 4.06 3.53
N TYR A 22 -7.62 3.97 2.60
CA TYR A 22 -6.91 5.11 2.04
C TYR A 22 -6.86 5.01 0.51
N THR A 23 -7.06 6.13 -0.18
CA THR A 23 -6.89 6.21 -1.63
C THR A 23 -5.91 7.32 -1.98
N THR A 24 -5.02 7.06 -2.94
CA THR A 24 -4.02 8.01 -3.39
C THR A 24 -3.60 7.74 -4.82
N PRO A 25 -3.25 8.78 -5.61
CA PRO A 25 -2.63 8.59 -6.93
C PRO A 25 -1.16 8.11 -6.86
N ASP A 26 -0.52 8.13 -5.69
CA ASP A 26 0.87 7.71 -5.51
C ASP A 26 1.04 6.19 -5.65
N ALA A 27 2.20 5.73 -6.10
CA ALA A 27 2.45 4.28 -6.29
C ALA A 27 2.48 3.53 -4.94
N ALA A 28 2.09 2.24 -4.93
CA ALA A 28 2.01 1.46 -3.68
C ALA A 28 3.37 1.35 -2.95
N ALA A 29 4.47 1.33 -3.71
CA ALA A 29 5.83 1.36 -3.17
C ALA A 29 6.09 2.63 -2.34
N GLN A 30 5.61 3.79 -2.80
CA GLN A 30 5.78 5.07 -2.11
C GLN A 30 4.92 5.15 -0.85
N VAL A 31 3.69 4.62 -0.91
CA VAL A 31 2.79 4.57 0.25
C VAL A 31 3.36 3.71 1.39
N SER A 32 4.20 2.74 1.05
CA SER A 32 4.85 1.85 2.01
C SER A 32 6.14 2.42 2.62
N GLU A 33 6.58 3.61 2.19
CA GLU A 33 7.77 4.26 2.73
C GLU A 33 7.52 4.77 4.16
N ILE A 34 8.55 4.68 5.00
CA ILE A 34 8.52 5.28 6.34
C ILE A 34 8.28 6.78 6.19
N GLY A 35 7.36 7.31 6.98
CA GLY A 35 7.07 8.74 6.98
C GLY A 35 5.91 9.15 6.07
N TYR A 36 5.44 8.27 5.16
CA TYR A 36 4.35 8.62 4.24
C TYR A 36 3.11 9.09 4.99
N PHE A 37 2.76 8.42 6.09
CA PHE A 37 1.58 8.71 6.92
C PHE A 37 1.85 9.66 8.11
N ASN A 38 2.93 10.46 8.11
CA ASN A 38 3.23 11.37 9.23
C ASN A 38 2.11 12.40 9.50
N GLY A 39 1.38 12.82 8.45
CA GLY A 39 0.22 13.69 8.62
C GLY A 39 -0.96 13.05 9.36
N ALA A 40 -0.92 11.73 9.58
CA ALA A 40 -1.92 10.95 10.31
C ALA A 40 -1.43 10.51 11.70
N PHE A 41 -0.29 11.05 12.18
CA PHE A 41 0.36 10.60 13.41
C PHE A 41 -0.58 10.56 14.62
N ASP A 42 -1.44 11.57 14.77
CA ASP A 42 -2.38 11.65 15.89
C ASP A 42 -3.57 10.68 15.79
N LEU A 43 -3.77 10.05 14.62
CA LEU A 43 -4.88 9.15 14.33
C LEU A 43 -4.45 7.68 14.38
N LEU A 44 -3.30 7.37 13.79
CA LEU A 44 -2.79 6.02 13.58
C LEU A 44 -2.04 5.49 14.79
N ARG A 45 -2.34 4.26 15.19
CA ARG A 45 -1.66 3.55 16.28
C ARG A 45 -0.95 2.31 15.76
N ILE A 46 0.13 1.90 16.42
CA ILE A 46 0.79 0.63 16.13
C ILE A 46 -0.24 -0.50 16.22
N GLY A 47 -0.30 -1.33 15.18
CA GLY A 47 -1.28 -2.42 15.04
C GLY A 47 -2.51 -2.06 14.20
N ASP A 48 -2.76 -0.78 13.89
CA ASP A 48 -3.78 -0.39 12.93
C ASP A 48 -3.45 -0.93 11.54
N MET A 49 -4.49 -1.27 10.78
CA MET A 49 -4.35 -1.75 9.39
C MET A 49 -4.96 -0.76 8.42
N ILE A 50 -4.33 -0.59 7.26
CA ILE A 50 -4.78 0.31 6.21
C ILE A 50 -4.91 -0.47 4.91
N LEU A 51 -6.13 -0.51 4.36
CA LEU A 51 -6.41 -0.94 3.00
C LEU A 51 -6.14 0.24 2.07
N VAL A 52 -5.22 0.07 1.14
CA VAL A 52 -4.74 1.15 0.26
C VAL A 52 -5.13 0.84 -1.17
N ASN A 53 -5.79 1.80 -1.82
CA ASN A 53 -5.91 1.88 -3.28
C ASN A 53 -4.95 2.96 -3.77
N ALA A 54 -3.77 2.53 -4.19
CA ALA A 54 -2.68 3.36 -4.69
C ALA A 54 -2.71 3.46 -6.22
N GLY A 55 -1.98 4.41 -6.78
CA GLY A 55 -1.83 4.60 -8.22
C GLY A 55 -2.92 5.46 -8.88
N PRO A 56 -2.69 5.90 -10.13
CA PRO A 56 -3.64 6.73 -10.85
C PRO A 56 -4.94 5.97 -11.14
N ALA A 57 -6.04 6.69 -11.39
CA ALA A 57 -7.35 6.09 -11.67
C ALA A 57 -7.35 5.08 -12.85
N SER A 58 -6.39 5.19 -13.76
CA SER A 58 -6.21 4.25 -14.89
C SER A 58 -5.51 2.94 -14.50
N GLN A 59 -4.87 2.86 -13.34
CA GLN A 59 -4.10 1.72 -12.88
C GLN A 59 -4.01 1.73 -11.34
N ILE A 60 -5.01 1.13 -10.69
CA ILE A 60 -5.07 1.03 -9.23
C ILE A 60 -4.26 -0.19 -8.75
N GLU A 61 -3.36 0.05 -7.81
CA GLU A 61 -2.58 -0.93 -7.08
C GLU A 61 -3.17 -1.11 -5.67
N GLY A 62 -3.71 -2.30 -5.38
CA GLY A 62 -4.17 -2.64 -4.04
C GLY A 62 -3.00 -3.00 -3.14
N ALA A 63 -2.94 -2.42 -1.94
CA ALA A 63 -1.98 -2.81 -0.90
C ALA A 63 -2.67 -2.92 0.46
N VAL A 64 -2.11 -3.76 1.32
CA VAL A 64 -2.50 -3.80 2.75
C VAL A 64 -1.25 -3.52 3.55
N VAL A 65 -1.31 -2.50 4.40
CA VAL A 65 -0.20 -2.16 5.29
C VAL A 65 -0.65 -2.21 6.74
N ILE A 66 0.26 -2.57 7.63
CA ILE A 66 0.09 -2.45 9.08
C ILE A 66 0.97 -1.31 9.60
N VAL A 67 0.46 -0.51 10.51
CA VAL A 67 1.27 0.47 11.25
C VAL A 67 2.19 -0.31 12.20
N SER A 68 3.47 -0.34 11.88
CA SER A 68 4.47 -1.15 12.58
C SER A 68 5.31 -0.35 13.57
N GLY A 69 5.25 0.98 13.53
CA GLY A 69 5.95 1.84 14.47
C GLY A 69 5.40 3.27 14.51
N SER A 70 5.61 3.93 15.64
CA SER A 70 5.30 5.34 15.86
C SER A 70 6.38 5.99 16.73
N ASP A 71 6.94 7.11 16.29
CA ASP A 71 7.92 7.90 17.06
C ASP A 71 7.35 9.27 17.43
N LEU A 72 7.10 9.47 18.72
CA LEU A 72 6.55 10.71 19.28
C LEU A 72 7.52 11.90 19.20
N THR A 73 8.82 11.65 19.12
CA THR A 73 9.84 12.72 19.08
C THR A 73 9.87 13.38 17.71
N ASN A 74 9.76 12.56 16.66
CA ASN A 74 9.85 12.99 15.27
C ASN A 74 8.49 13.02 14.56
N LEU A 75 7.40 12.64 15.24
CA LEU A 75 6.05 12.50 14.69
C LEU A 75 6.03 11.58 13.46
N THR A 76 6.78 10.48 13.54
CA THR A 76 6.97 9.55 12.42
C THR A 76 6.07 8.34 12.55
N VAL A 77 5.45 7.94 11.44
CA VAL A 77 4.71 6.68 11.28
C VAL A 77 5.48 5.74 10.36
N SER A 78 5.70 4.51 10.82
CA SER A 78 6.28 3.43 10.03
C SER A 78 5.21 2.41 9.70
N VAL A 79 5.21 1.93 8.46
CA VAL A 79 4.28 0.90 7.99
C VAL A 79 5.03 -0.30 7.42
N THR A 80 4.36 -1.45 7.40
CA THR A 80 4.88 -2.67 6.78
C THR A 80 3.83 -3.23 5.82
N SER A 81 4.22 -3.46 4.57
CA SER A 81 3.35 -4.09 3.57
C SER A 81 3.14 -5.56 3.89
N LEU A 82 1.87 -5.99 3.86
CA LEU A 82 1.42 -7.37 3.98
C LEU A 82 1.18 -8.02 2.61
N THR A 83 1.20 -7.22 1.55
CA THR A 83 1.12 -7.69 0.17
C THR A 83 2.52 -7.81 -0.41
N SER A 84 2.81 -8.93 -1.07
CA SER A 84 4.05 -9.07 -1.85
C SER A 84 4.05 -8.02 -2.97
N PRO A 85 5.19 -7.39 -3.28
CA PRO A 85 5.26 -6.47 -4.42
C PRO A 85 4.84 -7.23 -5.68
N THR A 86 4.01 -6.60 -6.52
CA THR A 86 3.72 -7.12 -7.85
C THR A 86 5.06 -7.37 -8.54
N PRO A 87 5.40 -8.62 -8.93
CA PRO A 87 6.66 -8.88 -9.59
C PRO A 87 6.73 -8.03 -10.86
N ALA A 88 7.87 -7.37 -11.08
CA ALA A 88 8.12 -6.66 -12.33
C ALA A 88 7.89 -7.64 -13.50
N PRO A 89 7.29 -7.21 -14.62
CA PRO A 89 7.18 -8.05 -15.80
C PRO A 89 8.55 -8.65 -16.13
N PRO A 90 8.64 -9.96 -16.46
CA PRO A 90 9.91 -10.55 -16.85
C PRO A 90 10.47 -9.74 -18.03
N VAL A 91 11.66 -9.15 -17.84
CA VAL A 91 12.40 -8.54 -18.93
C VAL A 91 12.92 -9.70 -19.79
N ILE A 92 12.34 -9.91 -20.97
CA ILE A 92 12.86 -10.87 -21.94
C ILE A 92 14.13 -10.25 -22.56
N THR A 93 15.28 -10.54 -21.96
CA THR A 93 16.60 -10.06 -22.44
C THR A 93 17.17 -10.89 -23.60
N GLY A 94 16.47 -11.93 -24.06
CA GLY A 94 16.86 -12.74 -25.21
C GLY A 94 15.78 -13.72 -25.68
N ALA A 95 15.76 -14.03 -26.97
CA ALA A 95 14.74 -14.85 -27.64
C ALA A 95 14.71 -16.35 -27.23
N ASN A 96 15.55 -16.78 -26.29
CA ASN A 96 15.73 -18.19 -25.94
C ASN A 96 15.19 -18.60 -24.56
N ASP A 97 14.64 -17.66 -23.77
CA ASP A 97 13.98 -17.98 -22.49
C ASP A 97 12.50 -18.30 -22.69
N VAL A 98 12.22 -19.36 -23.45
CA VAL A 98 10.85 -19.82 -23.76
C VAL A 98 10.17 -20.50 -22.55
N GLY A 99 10.79 -20.47 -21.36
CA GLY A 99 10.30 -21.13 -20.14
C GLY A 99 9.37 -20.29 -19.25
N ALA A 100 9.20 -18.99 -19.53
CA ALA A 100 8.48 -18.07 -18.64
C ALA A 100 7.36 -17.29 -19.35
N LEU A 101 6.59 -17.96 -20.21
CA LEU A 101 5.38 -17.38 -20.77
C LEU A 101 4.28 -17.35 -19.69
N TYR A 102 4.32 -16.35 -18.81
CA TYR A 102 3.16 -16.00 -17.98
C TYR A 102 2.07 -15.47 -18.91
N ILE A 103 1.10 -16.33 -19.27
CA ILE A 103 -0.14 -15.90 -19.89
C ILE A 103 -1.11 -15.60 -18.73
N PRO A 104 -1.41 -14.33 -18.38
CA PRO A 104 -2.52 -14.06 -17.49
C PRO A 104 -3.78 -14.56 -18.18
N ALA A 105 -4.45 -15.51 -17.54
CA ALA A 105 -5.71 -16.04 -18.04
C ALA A 105 -6.66 -14.86 -18.27
N THR A 106 -6.97 -14.58 -19.54
CA THR A 106 -8.06 -13.68 -19.90
C THR A 106 -9.36 -14.41 -19.56
N GLY A 107 -9.71 -14.40 -18.27
CA GLY A 107 -11.01 -14.85 -17.78
C GLY A 107 -12.07 -13.99 -18.45
N THR A 108 -12.86 -14.63 -19.32
CA THR A 108 -13.93 -13.98 -20.05
C THR A 108 -15.20 -14.01 -19.19
N ARG A 109 -15.81 -12.82 -19.06
CA ARG A 109 -17.11 -12.46 -18.46
C ARG A 109 -17.13 -12.18 -16.95
#